data_AF-A0A0W8FPZ5-F1
#
_entry.id   AF-A0A0W8FPZ5-F1
#
_cell.length_a   1.000
_cell.length_b   1.000
_cell.length_c   1.000
_cell.angle_alpha   90.00
_cell.angle_beta   90.00
_cell.angle_gamma   90.00
#
_symmetry.space_group_name_H-M   'P 1'
#
loop_
_entity.id
_entity.type
_entity.pdbx_description
1 polymer ?
#
loop_
_entity_poly.entity_id
_entity_poly.type
_entity_poly.pdbx_seq_one_letter_code
_entity_poly.pdbx_strand_id
1 'polypeptide(L)'
;MAEKIMLAVTSVNGCQHCARFHGALAHISGVEADEIAQLMKMEIGKCVNDYERPALQFAQEYAQTERNPSSENILELKRFYGDVTADDIMLYIRLIMLGNLSGNTFDAFVARLSGKSISHSRLYDEVLVSALAAPFLAIVNVFSFLHKRKLVKD
;
A
#
# COMPACT_ATOMS: atom_id res chain seq x y z
N MET A 1 13.20 2.28 1.42
CA MET A 1 12.54 1.12 0.79
C MET A 1 11.17 0.73 1.33
N ALA A 2 10.96 0.44 2.63
CA ALA A 2 9.69 -0.10 3.14
C ALA A 2 8.43 0.69 2.70
N GLU A 3 8.38 2.00 2.97
CA GLU A 3 7.25 2.84 2.55
C GLU A 3 7.08 2.95 1.03
N LYS A 4 8.17 2.85 0.26
CA LYS A 4 8.12 2.80 -1.21
C LYS A 4 7.47 1.50 -1.70
N ILE A 5 7.75 0.36 -1.07
CA ILE A 5 7.07 -0.93 -1.33
C ILE A 5 5.58 -0.80 -1.00
N MET A 6 5.25 -0.21 0.15
CA MET A 6 3.84 0.00 0.54
C MET A 6 3.09 0.84 -0.50
N LEU A 7 3.71 1.92 -0.99
CA LEU A 7 3.15 2.78 -2.03
C LEU A 7 3.02 2.07 -3.38
N ALA A 8 4.02 1.29 -3.78
CA ALA A 8 4.03 0.54 -5.05
C ALA A 8 2.87 -0.48 -5.12
N VAL A 9 2.56 -1.18 -4.02
CA VAL A 9 1.39 -2.06 -3.95
C VAL A 9 0.09 -1.25 -3.88
N THR A 10 0.08 -0.18 -3.08
CA THR A 10 -1.10 0.67 -2.88
C THR A 10 -1.55 1.36 -4.16
N SER A 11 -0.62 1.74 -5.04
CA SER A 11 -0.95 2.35 -6.34
C SER A 11 -1.72 1.40 -7.25
N VAL A 12 -1.47 0.09 -7.15
CA VAL A 12 -2.22 -0.94 -7.90
C VAL A 12 -3.61 -1.16 -7.28
N ASN A 13 -3.67 -1.29 -5.95
CA ASN A 13 -4.91 -1.63 -5.24
C ASN A 13 -5.85 -0.44 -4.97
N GLY A 14 -5.39 0.80 -5.16
CA GLY A 14 -6.21 2.00 -5.06
C GLY A 14 -6.71 2.36 -3.65
N CYS A 15 -6.01 1.98 -2.58
CA CYS A 15 -6.43 2.30 -1.20
C CYS A 15 -6.12 3.75 -0.81
N GLN A 16 -7.15 4.61 -0.72
CA GLN A 16 -6.96 6.04 -0.39
C GLN A 16 -6.48 6.30 1.04
N HIS A 17 -6.85 5.46 2.00
CA HIS A 17 -6.35 5.56 3.38
C HIS A 17 -4.86 5.28 3.43
N CYS A 18 -4.46 4.18 2.80
CA CYS A 18 -3.10 3.68 2.76
C CYS A 18 -2.19 4.63 1.96
N ALA A 19 -2.68 5.17 0.84
CA ALA A 19 -1.93 6.12 0.01
C ALA A 19 -1.58 7.39 0.78
N ARG A 20 -2.53 7.94 1.56
CA ARG A 20 -2.29 9.11 2.41
C ARG A 20 -1.32 8.81 3.54
N PHE A 21 -1.52 7.68 4.22
CA PHE A 21 -0.71 7.30 5.37
C PHE A 21 0.74 7.00 4.97
N HIS A 22 0.94 6.09 4.03
CA HIS A 22 2.28 5.71 3.55
C HIS A 22 2.95 6.81 2.72
N GLY A 23 2.18 7.68 2.06
CA GLY A 23 2.73 8.87 1.41
C GLY A 23 3.33 9.85 2.43
N ALA A 24 2.63 10.09 3.53
CA ALA A 24 3.14 10.92 4.63
C ALA A 24 4.37 10.27 5.31
N LEU A 25 4.34 8.96 5.56
CA LEU A 25 5.49 8.25 6.16
C LEU A 25 6.70 8.21 5.22
N ALA A 26 6.50 8.01 3.92
CA ALA A 26 7.56 8.08 2.92
C ALA A 26 8.20 9.47 2.93
N HIS A 27 7.40 10.53 2.94
CA HIS A 27 7.90 11.90 3.00
C HIS A 27 8.68 12.17 4.29
N ILE A 28 8.15 11.77 5.45
CA ILE A 28 8.84 11.89 6.75
C ILE A 28 10.17 11.12 6.75
N SER A 29 10.25 10.01 6.03
CA SER A 29 11.44 9.18 5.90
C SER A 29 12.45 9.72 4.86
N GLY A 30 12.19 10.89 4.28
CA GLY A 30 13.08 11.55 3.31
C GLY A 30 12.91 11.08 1.86
N VAL A 31 11.78 10.46 1.51
CA VAL A 31 11.47 10.19 0.09
C VAL A 31 10.99 11.48 -0.55
N GLU A 32 11.60 11.83 -1.69
CA GLU A 32 11.25 13.02 -2.45
C GLU A 32 9.81 12.97 -2.97
N ALA A 33 9.13 14.12 -2.96
CA ALA A 33 7.72 14.22 -3.35
C ALA A 33 7.48 13.73 -4.80
N ASP A 34 8.41 14.01 -5.70
CA ASP A 34 8.35 13.56 -7.10
C ASP A 34 8.45 12.04 -7.23
N GLU A 35 9.27 11.39 -6.40
CA GLU A 35 9.38 9.93 -6.38
C GLU A 35 8.08 9.31 -5.84
N ILE A 36 7.52 9.85 -4.75
CA ILE A 36 6.21 9.41 -4.21
C ILE A 36 5.13 9.55 -5.29
N ALA A 37 5.08 10.68 -5.99
CA ALA A 37 4.09 10.95 -7.02
C ALA A 37 4.21 9.98 -8.21
N GLN A 38 5.44 9.66 -8.65
CA GLN A 38 5.70 8.67 -9.70
C GLN A 38 5.28 7.27 -9.25
N LEU A 39 5.66 6.84 -8.05
CA LEU A 39 5.24 5.54 -7.51
C LEU A 39 3.71 5.41 -7.48
N MET A 40 2.99 6.47 -7.08
CA MET A 40 1.52 6.48 -7.07
C MET A 40 0.89 6.42 -8.47
N LYS A 41 1.63 6.78 -9.53
CA LYS A 41 1.23 6.60 -10.94
C LYS A 41 1.66 5.27 -11.52
N MET A 42 2.23 4.39 -10.69
CA MET A 42 2.87 3.13 -11.09
C MET A 42 4.10 3.33 -11.99
N GLU A 43 4.76 4.48 -11.90
CA GLU A 43 5.96 4.80 -12.68
C GLU A 43 7.21 4.51 -11.85
N ILE A 44 7.93 3.43 -12.17
CA ILE A 44 9.23 3.10 -11.54
C ILE A 44 10.35 3.51 -12.49
N GLY A 45 10.70 4.80 -12.44
CA GLY A 45 11.65 5.45 -13.34
C GLY A 45 13.03 5.72 -12.74
N LYS A 46 13.70 6.74 -13.29
CA LYS A 46 15.06 7.16 -12.90
C LYS A 46 15.15 7.75 -11.48
N CYS A 47 14.03 8.18 -10.90
CA CYS A 47 13.99 8.69 -9.53
C CYS A 47 14.16 7.59 -8.47
N VAL A 48 13.97 6.33 -8.86
CA VAL A 48 14.15 5.16 -7.98
C VAL A 48 15.59 4.66 -8.09
N ASN A 49 16.21 4.46 -6.93
CA ASN A 49 17.54 3.84 -6.80
C ASN A 49 17.57 2.46 -7.47
N ASP A 50 18.62 2.14 -8.22
CA ASP A 50 18.79 0.85 -8.90
C ASP A 50 18.72 -0.35 -7.93
N TYR A 51 19.16 -0.20 -6.68
CA TYR A 51 19.02 -1.24 -5.66
C TYR A 51 17.58 -1.42 -5.19
N GLU A 52 16.72 -0.41 -5.24
CA GLU A 52 15.31 -0.54 -4.81
C GLU A 52 14.40 -0.97 -5.97
N ARG A 53 14.78 -0.65 -7.22
CA ARG A 53 13.95 -0.84 -8.42
C ARG A 53 13.41 -2.27 -8.56
N PRO A 54 14.21 -3.36 -8.42
CA PRO A 54 13.68 -4.71 -8.54
C PRO A 54 12.60 -5.05 -7.50
N ALA A 55 12.73 -4.54 -6.26
CA ALA A 55 11.75 -4.80 -5.21
C ALA A 55 10.44 -4.07 -5.48
N LEU A 56 10.51 -2.83 -5.97
CA LEU A 56 9.31 -2.05 -6.30
C LEU A 56 8.57 -2.61 -7.52
N GLN A 57 9.31 -3.08 -8.53
CA GLN A 57 8.73 -3.76 -9.70
C GLN A 57 8.04 -5.07 -9.30
N PHE A 58 8.73 -5.89 -8.51
CA PHE A 58 8.15 -7.12 -7.97
C PHE A 58 6.91 -6.84 -7.12
N ALA A 59 6.93 -5.80 -6.28
CA ALA A 59 5.77 -5.41 -5.46
C ALA A 59 4.55 -5.01 -6.30
N GLN A 60 4.74 -4.25 -7.38
CA GLN A 60 3.67 -3.91 -8.32
C GLN A 60 3.13 -5.16 -9.01
N GLU A 61 4.01 -6.01 -9.55
CA GLU A 61 3.60 -7.25 -10.21
C GLU A 61 2.83 -8.17 -9.26
N TYR A 62 3.29 -8.31 -8.02
CA TYR A 62 2.62 -9.12 -7.00
C TYR A 62 1.18 -8.66 -6.78
N ALA A 63 0.94 -7.35 -6.76
CA ALA A 63 -0.40 -6.79 -6.64
C ALA A 63 -1.23 -6.99 -7.92
N GLN A 64 -0.64 -6.74 -9.10
CA GLN A 64 -1.30 -6.87 -10.41
C GLN A 64 -1.72 -8.30 -10.73
N THR A 65 -0.95 -9.27 -10.25
CA THR A 65 -1.21 -10.72 -10.41
C THR A 65 -2.08 -11.29 -9.28
N GLU A 66 -2.70 -10.44 -8.46
CA GLU A 66 -3.55 -10.83 -7.33
C GLU A 66 -2.87 -11.79 -6.33
N ARG A 67 -1.58 -11.56 -6.04
CA ARG A 67 -0.71 -12.35 -5.14
C ARG A 67 -0.17 -13.63 -5.77
N ASN A 68 -0.17 -13.72 -7.10
CA ASN A 68 0.31 -14.87 -7.86
C ASN A 68 1.47 -14.51 -8.82
N PRO A 69 2.61 -13.99 -8.30
CA PRO A 69 3.78 -13.73 -9.14
C PRO A 69 4.37 -15.05 -9.67
N SER A 70 5.15 -14.97 -10.75
CA SER A 70 5.85 -16.15 -11.25
C SER A 70 6.90 -16.66 -10.25
N SER A 71 7.16 -17.98 -10.25
CA SER A 71 8.24 -18.57 -9.44
C SER A 71 9.62 -18.03 -9.82
N GLU A 72 9.81 -17.66 -11.10
CA GLU A 72 11.05 -17.07 -11.58
C GLU A 72 11.28 -15.70 -10.93
N ASN A 73 10.27 -14.84 -10.88
CA ASN A 73 10.39 -13.51 -10.28
C ASN A 73 10.65 -13.58 -8.77
N ILE A 74 10.08 -14.58 -8.07
CA ILE A 74 10.41 -14.86 -6.67
C ILE A 74 11.89 -15.27 -6.53
N LEU A 75 12.38 -16.12 -7.42
CA LEU A 75 13.76 -16.60 -7.40
C LEU A 75 14.75 -15.47 -7.74
N GLU A 76 14.43 -14.61 -8.71
CA GLU A 76 15.21 -13.43 -9.05
C GLU A 76 15.30 -12.44 -7.88
N LEU A 77 14.18 -12.20 -7.18
CA LEU A 77 14.17 -11.37 -5.98
C LEU A 77 15.13 -11.91 -4.92
N LYS A 78 15.05 -13.21 -4.61
CA LYS A 78 15.96 -13.87 -3.65
C LYS A 78 17.41 -13.85 -4.12
N ARG A 79 17.67 -14.04 -5.42
CA ARG A 79 19.01 -14.00 -6.00
C ARG A 79 19.64 -12.60 -5.86
N PHE A 80 18.86 -11.54 -6.06
CA PHE A 80 19.35 -10.17 -6.01
C PHE A 80 19.59 -9.68 -4.56
N TYR A 81 18.65 -9.95 -3.64
CA TYR A 81 18.68 -9.40 -2.29
C TYR A 81 19.21 -10.35 -1.21
N GLY A 82 19.33 -11.65 -1.51
CA GLY A 82 19.49 -12.71 -0.52
C GLY A 82 18.18 -13.03 0.21
N ASP A 83 18.14 -14.19 0.89
CA ASP A 83 16.91 -14.72 1.50
C ASP A 83 16.30 -13.78 2.54
N VAL A 84 17.10 -13.26 3.48
CA VAL A 84 16.59 -12.44 4.60
C VAL A 84 15.90 -11.18 4.07
N THR A 85 16.57 -10.43 3.21
CA THR A 85 16.02 -9.18 2.66
C THR A 85 14.84 -9.44 1.74
N ALA A 86 14.86 -10.52 0.95
CA ALA A 86 13.73 -10.89 0.09
C ALA A 86 12.49 -11.28 0.91
N ASP A 87 12.69 -11.98 2.03
CA ASP A 87 11.61 -12.34 2.94
C ASP A 87 11.03 -11.10 3.65
N ASP A 88 11.86 -10.11 4.01
CA ASP A 88 11.39 -8.80 4.52
C ASP A 88 10.58 -8.02 3.48
N ILE A 89 11.05 -7.98 2.23
CA ILE A 89 10.30 -7.36 1.11
C ILE A 89 8.92 -8.03 0.97
N MET A 90 8.89 -9.36 0.98
CA MET A 90 7.65 -10.14 0.89
C MET A 90 6.73 -9.88 2.09
N LEU A 91 7.30 -9.71 3.30
CA LEU A 91 6.53 -9.36 4.49
C LEU A 91 5.85 -8.00 4.32
N TYR A 92 6.59 -6.97 3.89
CA TYR A 92 6.01 -5.65 3.64
C TYR A 92 4.89 -5.71 2.60
N ILE A 93 5.11 -6.41 1.47
CA ILE A 93 4.09 -6.60 0.43
C ILE A 93 2.82 -7.24 1.01
N ARG A 94 2.95 -8.33 1.78
CA ARG A 94 1.79 -9.02 2.37
C ARG A 94 1.05 -8.16 3.39
N LEU A 95 1.79 -7.41 4.21
CA LEU A 95 1.21 -6.49 5.18
C LEU A 95 0.38 -5.40 4.50
N ILE A 96 0.89 -4.79 3.43
CA ILE A 96 0.14 -3.76 2.72
C ILE A 96 -1.01 -4.33 1.87
N MET A 97 -0.90 -5.54 1.33
CA MET A 97 -2.05 -6.21 0.70
C MET A 97 -3.21 -6.35 1.70
N LEU A 98 -2.92 -6.76 2.93
CA LEU A 98 -3.91 -6.82 4.00
C LEU A 98 -4.46 -5.42 4.32
N GLY A 99 -3.59 -4.43 4.52
CA GLY A 99 -3.99 -3.06 4.82
C GLY A 99 -4.86 -2.43 3.73
N ASN A 100 -4.52 -2.62 2.46
CA ASN A 100 -5.30 -2.15 1.32
C ASN A 100 -6.69 -2.80 1.27
N LEU A 101 -6.76 -4.13 1.46
CA LEU A 101 -8.04 -4.83 1.49
C LEU A 101 -8.92 -4.32 2.64
N SER A 102 -8.36 -4.15 3.84
CA SER A 102 -9.10 -3.61 4.99
C SER A 102 -9.59 -2.19 4.74
N GLY A 103 -8.75 -1.30 4.20
CA GLY A 103 -9.12 0.08 3.88
C GLY A 103 -10.23 0.15 2.83
N ASN A 104 -10.08 -0.59 1.72
CA ASN A 104 -11.07 -0.61 0.64
C ASN A 104 -12.41 -1.23 1.09
N THR A 105 -12.34 -2.22 1.98
CA THR A 105 -13.55 -2.86 2.54
C THR A 105 -14.28 -1.93 3.49
N PHE A 106 -13.55 -1.12 4.26
CA PHE A 106 -14.13 -0.05 5.06
C PHE A 106 -14.79 1.03 4.20
N ASP A 107 -14.15 1.45 3.11
CA ASP A 107 -14.74 2.39 2.15
C ASP A 107 -16.03 1.84 1.53
N ALA A 108 -16.06 0.55 1.18
CA ALA A 108 -17.27 -0.12 0.69
C ALA A 108 -18.41 -0.12 1.74
N PHE A 109 -18.08 -0.37 3.00
CA PHE A 109 -19.05 -0.29 4.11
C PHE A 109 -19.62 1.13 4.26
N VAL A 110 -18.76 2.16 4.28
CA VAL A 110 -19.18 3.57 4.38
C VAL A 110 -20.03 4.01 3.17
N ALA A 111 -19.65 3.59 1.96
CA ALA A 111 -20.42 3.84 0.75
C ALA A 111 -21.82 3.24 0.83
N ARG A 112 -21.94 2.01 1.36
CA ARG A 112 -23.23 1.33 1.54
C ARG A 112 -24.12 2.06 2.54
N LEU A 113 -23.56 2.58 3.64
CA LEU A 113 -24.31 3.44 4.57
C LEU A 113 -24.85 4.72 3.88
N SER A 114 -24.19 5.15 2.82
CA SER A 114 -24.60 6.28 1.96
C SER A 114 -25.51 5.86 0.80
N GLY A 115 -26.02 4.62 0.80
CA GLY A 115 -26.91 4.09 -0.24
C GLY A 115 -26.22 3.62 -1.52
N LYS A 116 -24.89 3.57 -1.56
CA LYS A 116 -24.10 3.12 -2.72
C LYS A 116 -23.49 1.75 -2.47
N SER A 117 -24.03 0.70 -3.08
CA SER A 117 -23.43 -0.64 -3.01
C SER A 117 -22.33 -0.82 -4.04
N ILE A 118 -21.23 -1.47 -3.66
CA ILE A 118 -20.18 -1.91 -4.58
C ILE A 118 -20.51 -3.31 -5.09
N SER A 119 -20.41 -3.54 -6.41
CA SER A 119 -20.87 -4.77 -7.08
C SER A 119 -20.13 -6.03 -6.63
N HIS A 120 -18.87 -5.89 -6.19
CA HIS A 120 -18.00 -7.00 -5.81
C HIS A 120 -17.80 -7.14 -4.29
N SER A 121 -18.62 -6.48 -3.47
CA SER A 121 -18.56 -6.58 -2.00
C SER A 121 -19.86 -7.10 -1.40
N ARG A 122 -19.74 -7.86 -0.31
CA ARG A 122 -20.87 -8.38 0.47
C ARG A 122 -20.93 -7.66 1.81
N LEU A 123 -22.14 -7.30 2.26
CA LEU A 123 -22.32 -6.61 3.54
C LEU A 123 -21.69 -7.36 4.73
N TYR A 124 -21.75 -8.70 4.73
CA TYR A 124 -21.12 -9.50 5.79
C TYR A 124 -19.61 -9.29 5.85
N ASP A 125 -18.92 -9.35 4.70
CA ASP A 125 -17.48 -9.13 4.62
C ASP A 125 -17.12 -7.69 5.02
N GLU A 126 -17.90 -6.73 4.53
CA GLU A 126 -17.77 -5.31 4.85
C GLU A 126 -17.80 -5.05 6.36
N VAL A 127 -18.79 -5.59 7.06
CA VAL A 127 -18.94 -5.42 8.52
C VAL A 127 -17.84 -6.16 9.27
N LEU A 128 -17.60 -7.43 8.93
CA LEU A 128 -16.65 -8.27 9.66
C LEU A 128 -15.23 -7.74 9.53
N VAL A 129 -14.76 -7.47 8.30
CA VAL A 129 -13.41 -6.97 8.06
C VAL A 129 -13.24 -5.58 8.66
N SER A 130 -14.23 -4.69 8.52
CA SER A 130 -14.16 -3.35 9.12
C SER A 130 -14.08 -3.41 10.64
N ALA A 131 -14.85 -4.29 11.29
CA ALA A 131 -14.83 -4.44 12.74
C ALA A 131 -13.49 -5.00 13.23
N LEU A 132 -12.94 -6.01 12.56
CA LEU A 132 -11.63 -6.59 12.90
C LEU A 132 -10.49 -5.60 12.66
N ALA A 133 -10.55 -4.84 11.57
CA ALA A 133 -9.53 -3.85 11.22
C ALA A 133 -9.70 -2.50 11.95
N ALA A 134 -10.77 -2.31 12.73
CA ALA A 134 -11.12 -1.01 13.33
C ALA A 134 -9.98 -0.38 14.15
N PRO A 135 -9.25 -1.11 15.03
CA PRO A 135 -8.13 -0.51 15.77
C PRO A 135 -7.03 0.01 14.84
N PHE A 136 -6.69 -0.75 13.80
CA PHE A 136 -5.69 -0.38 12.81
C PHE A 136 -6.15 0.83 11.97
N LEU A 137 -7.39 0.80 11.47
CA LEU A 137 -7.97 1.89 10.68
C LEU A 137 -8.10 3.19 11.50
N ALA A 138 -8.38 3.09 12.79
CA ALA A 138 -8.41 4.25 13.69
C ALA A 138 -7.04 4.92 13.76
N ILE A 139 -5.96 4.16 13.97
CA ILE A 139 -4.59 4.68 14.00
C ILE A 139 -4.23 5.37 12.68
N VAL A 140 -4.46 4.69 11.55
CA VAL A 140 -4.15 5.19 10.20
C VAL A 140 -4.87 6.52 9.91
N ASN A 141 -6.17 6.59 10.21
CA ASN A 141 -6.98 7.77 9.94
C ASN A 141 -6.70 8.94 10.89
N VAL A 142 -6.48 8.67 12.19
CA VAL A 142 -6.13 9.70 13.17
C VAL A 142 -4.77 10.31 12.83
N PHE A 143 -3.77 9.48 12.53
CA PHE A 143 -2.45 9.97 12.09
C PHE A 143 -2.58 10.88 10.87
N SER A 144 -3.29 10.43 9.84
CA SER A 144 -3.45 11.18 8.58
C SER A 144 -4.17 12.52 8.81
N PHE A 145 -5.16 12.55 9.69
CA PHE A 145 -5.87 13.78 10.06
C PHE A 145 -4.97 14.78 10.79
N LEU A 146 -4.20 14.31 11.77
CA LEU A 146 -3.27 15.15 12.54
C LEU A 146 -2.13 15.67 11.65
N HIS A 147 -1.56 14.83 10.79
CA HIS A 147 -0.49 15.21 9.89
C HIS A 147 -0.94 16.27 8.87
N LYS A 148 -2.10 16.08 8.24
CA LYS A 148 -2.68 17.09 7.33
C LYS A 148 -2.87 18.45 8.00
N ARG A 149 -3.31 18.47 9.27
CA ARG A 149 -3.48 19.72 10.03
C ARG A 149 -2.17 20.44 10.32
N LYS A 150 -1.05 19.71 10.44
CA LYS A 150 0.26 20.31 10.67
C LYS A 150 0.76 21.02 9.40
N LEU A 151 0.68 20.36 8.25
CA LEU A 151 1.09 20.93 6.95
C LEU A 151 0.33 22.20 6.54
N VAL A 152 -0.92 22.38 6.98
CA VAL A 152 -1.71 23.60 6.68
C VAL A 152 -1.31 24.79 7.56
N LYS A 153 -0.59 24.55 8.66
CA LYS A 153 -0.17 25.60 9.60
C LYS A 153 1.24 26.13 9.34
N ASP A 154 2.05 25.38 8.60
CA ASP A 154 3.41 25.74 8.19
C ASP A 154 3.38 26.44 6.82
#